data_AF-A0A8J9WNU2-F1
#
_entry.id   AF-A0A8J9WNU2-F1
#
_cell.length_a   1.000
_cell.length_b   1.000
_cell.length_c   1.000
_cell.angle_alpha   90.00
_cell.angle_beta   90.00
_cell.angle_gamma   90.00
#
_symmetry.space_group_name_H-M   'P 1'
#
loop_
_entity.id
_entity.type
_entity.pdbx_description
1 polymer ?
#
loop_
_entity_poly.entity_id
_entity_poly.type
_entity_poly.pdbx_seq_one_letter_code
_entity_poly.pdbx_strand_id
1 'polypeptide(L)'
;MYGLIILSDLENDFINPHDSSASLNTWVMPEYIAQAALTALLLFSGKWLSGLVMLLLVAWNVRTYLRDEHKVDVTEVFRQIPREKNIRIVKLIFYLLGFVYFIYRLIITLVEYFDEAYPPIQKPWEHEA
;
A
#
# COMPACT_ATOMS: atom_id res chain seq x y z
N MET A 1 -4.00 -8.99 2.09
CA MET A 1 -3.71 -10.33 2.64
C MET A 1 -4.96 -11.21 2.64
N TYR A 2 -6.08 -10.77 3.25
CA TYR A 2 -7.35 -11.52 3.27
C TYR A 2 -7.81 -12.04 1.88
N GLY A 3 -7.73 -11.20 0.84
CA GLY A 3 -8.09 -11.62 -0.51
C GLY A 3 -7.18 -12.69 -1.16
N LEU A 4 -5.94 -12.87 -0.69
CA LEU A 4 -5.07 -13.98 -1.15
C LEU A 4 -5.48 -15.30 -0.51
N ILE A 5 -5.90 -15.26 0.76
CA ILE A 5 -6.37 -16.43 1.50
C ILE A 5 -7.65 -16.95 0.86
N ILE A 6 -8.63 -16.08 0.59
CA ILE A 6 -9.88 -16.46 -0.11
C ILE A 6 -9.59 -17.08 -1.48
N LEU A 7 -8.63 -16.54 -2.24
CA LEU A 7 -8.26 -17.09 -3.54
C LEU A 7 -7.63 -18.48 -3.42
N SER A 8 -6.80 -18.70 -2.39
CA SER A 8 -6.20 -20.01 -2.10
C SER A 8 -7.20 -21.01 -1.54
N ASP A 9 -8.19 -20.58 -0.75
CA ASP A 9 -9.29 -21.44 -0.31
C ASP A 9 -10.18 -21.84 -1.49
N LEU A 10 -10.38 -20.94 -2.44
CA LEU A 10 -11.09 -21.24 -3.69
C LEU A 10 -10.29 -22.19 -4.61
N GLU A 11 -8.98 -22.02 -4.72
CA GLU A 11 -8.09 -22.88 -5.52
C GLU A 11 -8.09 -24.33 -5.01
N ASN A 12 -8.26 -24.51 -3.69
CA ASN A 12 -8.35 -25.82 -3.05
C ASN A 12 -9.80 -26.32 -2.88
N ASP A 13 -10.77 -25.69 -3.54
CA ASP A 13 -12.20 -26.07 -3.55
C ASP A 13 -12.88 -26.05 -2.17
N PHE A 14 -12.34 -25.27 -1.22
CA PHE A 14 -12.89 -25.14 0.13
C PHE A 14 -14.06 -24.16 0.24
N ILE A 15 -14.21 -23.25 -0.73
CA ILE A 15 -15.24 -22.20 -0.74
C ILE A 15 -15.88 -22.05 -2.12
N ASN A 16 -17.17 -21.77 -2.16
CA ASN A 16 -17.90 -21.56 -3.41
C ASN A 16 -17.42 -20.27 -4.13
N PRO A 17 -17.18 -20.29 -5.46
CA PRO A 17 -16.79 -19.11 -6.23
C PRO A 17 -17.76 -17.91 -6.13
N HIS A 18 -19.04 -18.17 -5.88
CA HIS A 18 -20.02 -17.10 -5.62
C HIS A 18 -19.74 -16.36 -4.30
N ASP A 19 -19.47 -17.10 -3.22
CA ASP A 19 -19.23 -16.50 -1.91
C ASP A 19 -17.84 -15.86 -1.82
N SER A 20 -16.86 -16.42 -2.54
CA SER A 20 -15.51 -15.85 -2.64
C SER A 20 -15.52 -14.52 -3.39
N SER A 21 -16.24 -14.41 -4.52
CA SER A 21 -16.33 -13.18 -5.33
C SER A 21 -17.08 -12.06 -4.60
N ALA A 22 -18.17 -12.37 -3.90
CA ALA A 22 -18.91 -11.41 -3.08
C ALA A 22 -18.06 -10.86 -1.92
N SER A 23 -17.36 -11.75 -1.22
CA SER A 23 -16.44 -11.37 -0.14
C SER A 23 -15.30 -10.51 -0.66
N LEU A 24 -14.70 -10.89 -1.79
CA LEU A 24 -13.58 -10.15 -2.39
C LEU A 24 -13.99 -8.74 -2.84
N ASN A 25 -15.16 -8.59 -3.48
CA ASN A 25 -15.67 -7.31 -3.99
C ASN A 25 -15.98 -6.33 -2.84
N THR A 26 -16.45 -6.83 -1.70
CA THR A 26 -16.73 -6.01 -0.50
C THR A 26 -15.47 -5.32 0.03
N TRP A 27 -14.31 -5.98 -0.05
CA TRP A 27 -13.04 -5.46 0.44
C TRP A 27 -12.25 -4.64 -0.58
N VAL A 28 -12.55 -4.76 -1.87
CA VAL A 28 -11.89 -3.99 -2.94
C VAL A 28 -12.16 -2.49 -2.78
N MET A 29 -13.40 -2.11 -2.50
CA MET A 29 -13.80 -0.70 -2.37
C MET A 29 -13.08 0.04 -1.22
N PRO A 30 -13.06 -0.48 0.03
CA PRO A 30 -12.33 0.18 1.11
C PRO A 30 -10.81 0.23 0.87
N GLU A 31 -10.23 -0.76 0.18
CA GLU A 31 -8.80 -0.73 -0.17
C GLU A 31 -8.47 0.43 -1.13
N TYR A 32 -9.31 0.67 -2.15
CA TYR A 32 -9.11 1.77 -3.09
C TYR A 32 -9.25 3.14 -2.42
N ILE A 33 -10.24 3.28 -1.54
CA ILE A 33 -10.45 4.52 -0.77
C ILE A 33 -9.25 4.77 0.16
N ALA A 34 -8.80 3.76 0.90
CA ALA A 34 -7.65 3.88 1.79
C ALA A 34 -6.39 4.27 1.00
N GLN A 35 -6.16 3.65 -0.15
CA GLN A 35 -4.99 3.94 -0.98
C GLN A 35 -5.05 5.36 -1.59
N ALA A 36 -6.22 5.80 -2.05
CA ALA A 36 -6.42 7.17 -2.53
C ALA A 36 -6.18 8.20 -1.43
N ALA A 37 -6.70 7.94 -0.21
CA ALA A 37 -6.50 8.81 0.94
C ALA A 37 -5.02 8.91 1.34
N LEU A 38 -4.30 7.78 1.37
CA LEU A 38 -2.85 7.74 1.67
C LEU A 38 -2.03 8.50 0.62
N THR A 39 -2.41 8.37 -0.66
CA THR A 39 -1.77 9.08 -1.77
C THR A 39 -1.98 10.59 -1.66
N ALA A 40 -3.21 11.02 -1.34
CA ALA A 40 -3.53 12.42 -1.09
C ALA A 40 -2.71 12.98 0.08
N LEU A 41 -2.64 12.25 1.20
CA LEU A 41 -1.87 12.66 2.38
C LEU A 41 -0.37 12.84 2.08
N LEU A 42 0.20 11.95 1.26
CA LEU A 42 1.60 12.04 0.82
C LEU A 42 1.86 13.22 -0.12
N LEU A 43 0.93 13.52 -1.02
CA LEU A 43 0.98 14.70 -1.88
C LEU A 43 0.93 15.99 -1.05
N PHE A 44 0.04 16.06 -0.05
CA PHE A 44 -0.02 17.20 0.89
C PHE A 44 1.22 17.33 1.75
N SER A 45 1.88 16.21 2.09
CA SER A 45 3.14 16.19 2.87
C SER A 45 4.38 16.62 2.05
N GLY A 46 4.22 17.05 0.79
CA GLY A 46 5.30 17.59 -0.05
C GLY A 46 6.32 16.56 -0.56
N LYS A 47 6.07 15.26 -0.38
CA LYS A 47 6.93 14.19 -0.90
C LYS A 47 6.48 13.77 -2.29
N TRP A 48 6.81 14.62 -3.27
CA TRP A 48 6.38 14.50 -4.67
C TRP A 48 6.76 13.17 -5.33
N LEU A 49 7.96 12.63 -5.07
CA LEU A 49 8.41 11.38 -5.69
C LEU A 49 7.58 10.17 -5.24
N SER A 50 7.35 10.02 -3.92
CA SER A 50 6.49 8.96 -3.37
C SER A 50 5.02 9.15 -3.76
N GLY A 51 4.56 10.41 -3.80
CA GLY A 51 3.22 10.75 -4.26
C GLY A 51 2.97 10.33 -5.71
N LEU A 52 3.93 10.58 -6.61
CA LEU A 52 3.83 10.19 -8.03
C LEU A 52 3.73 8.68 -8.23
N VAL A 53 4.55 7.89 -7.53
CA VAL A 53 4.53 6.43 -7.64
C VAL A 53 3.18 5.87 -7.14
N MET A 54 2.67 6.40 -6.03
CA MET A 54 1.34 6.02 -5.53
C MET A 54 0.20 6.50 -6.44
N LEU A 55 0.36 7.67 -7.06
CA LEU A 55 -0.63 8.24 -7.97
C LEU A 55 -0.77 7.42 -9.26
N LEU A 56 0.31 6.83 -9.80
CA LEU A 56 0.23 5.89 -10.91
C LEU A 56 -0.61 4.64 -10.55
N LEU A 57 -0.47 4.15 -9.31
CA LEU A 57 -1.20 2.99 -8.82
C LEU A 57 -2.68 3.32 -8.58
N VAL A 58 -2.98 4.51 -8.05
CA VAL A 58 -4.34 5.02 -7.91
C VAL A 58 -4.99 5.28 -9.27
N ALA A 59 -4.27 5.85 -10.23
CA ALA A 59 -4.77 6.07 -11.59
C ALA A 59 -5.14 4.75 -12.28
N TRP A 60 -4.35 3.69 -12.05
CA TRP A 60 -4.71 2.35 -12.49
C TRP A 60 -6.01 1.87 -11.83
N ASN A 61 -6.10 1.94 -10.48
CA ASN A 61 -7.30 1.52 -9.76
C ASN A 61 -8.55 2.32 -10.18
N VAL A 62 -8.44 3.62 -10.41
CA VAL A 62 -9.52 4.50 -10.88
C VAL A 62 -9.94 4.11 -12.29
N ARG A 63 -8.99 3.80 -13.18
CA ARG A 63 -9.30 3.32 -14.53
C ARG A 63 -10.06 1.99 -14.51
N THR A 64 -9.71 1.09 -13.60
CA THR A 64 -10.43 -0.18 -13.39
C THR A 64 -11.82 0.05 -12.80
N TYR A 65 -11.97 0.99 -11.87
CA TYR A 65 -13.26 1.40 -11.32
C TYR A 65 -14.20 1.98 -12.39
N LEU A 66 -13.69 2.87 -13.24
CA LEU A 66 -14.45 3.49 -14.34
C LEU A 66 -14.84 2.51 -15.46
N ARG A 67 -14.18 1.34 -15.53
CA ARG A 67 -14.47 0.30 -16.53
C ARG A 67 -15.50 -0.74 -16.06
N ASP A 68 -16.05 -0.62 -14.85
CA ASP A 68 -16.97 -1.60 -14.24
C ASP A 68 -16.39 -3.03 -14.13
N GLU A 69 -15.09 -3.21 -14.42
CA GLU A 69 -14.32 -4.46 -14.27
C GLU A 69 -13.97 -4.74 -12.79
N HIS A 70 -14.58 -4.01 -11.84
CA HIS A 70 -14.37 -4.21 -10.42
C HIS A 70 -15.06 -5.48 -9.88
N LYS A 71 -16.00 -6.04 -10.66
CA LYS A 71 -16.72 -7.28 -10.33
C LYS A 71 -15.99 -8.46 -10.94
N VAL A 72 -15.46 -9.32 -10.08
CA VAL A 72 -14.92 -10.59 -10.54
C VAL A 72 -16.09 -11.48 -10.92
N ASP A 73 -16.26 -11.75 -12.21
CA ASP A 73 -17.32 -12.61 -12.71
C ASP A 73 -17.02 -14.08 -12.34
N VAL A 74 -18.03 -14.74 -11.77
CA VAL A 74 -17.93 -16.09 -11.17
C VAL A 74 -17.53 -17.13 -12.22
N THR A 75 -17.89 -16.89 -13.48
CA THR A 75 -17.62 -17.78 -14.61
C THR A 75 -16.18 -17.70 -15.12
N GLU A 76 -15.47 -16.60 -14.88
CA GLU A 76 -14.05 -16.43 -15.26
C GLU A 76 -13.08 -16.47 -14.07
N VAL A 77 -13.62 -16.53 -12.84
CA VAL A 77 -12.86 -16.44 -11.59
C VAL A 77 -11.63 -17.34 -11.63
N PHE A 78 -11.79 -18.63 -11.98
CA PHE A 78 -10.72 -19.64 -12.00
C PHE A 78 -9.65 -19.37 -13.05
N ARG A 79 -10.03 -18.80 -14.21
CA ARG A 79 -9.09 -18.43 -15.27
C ARG A 79 -8.25 -17.21 -14.87
N GLN A 80 -8.80 -16.34 -14.03
CA GLN A 80 -8.17 -15.10 -13.60
C GLN A 80 -7.36 -15.24 -12.29
N ILE A 81 -7.56 -16.32 -11.51
CA ILE A 81 -6.84 -16.62 -10.25
C ILE A 81 -5.33 -16.32 -10.32
N PRO A 82 -4.54 -16.90 -11.25
CA PRO A 82 -3.08 -16.72 -11.23
C PRO A 82 -2.68 -15.26 -11.51
N ARG A 83 -3.45 -14.55 -12.33
CA ARG A 83 -3.22 -13.13 -12.64
C ARG A 83 -3.53 -12.24 -11.44
N GLU A 84 -4.70 -12.42 -10.84
CA GLU A 84 -5.16 -11.64 -9.68
C GLU A 84 -4.27 -11.87 -8.45
N LYS A 85 -3.80 -13.10 -8.25
CA LYS A 85 -2.83 -13.46 -7.21
C LYS A 85 -1.51 -12.70 -7.38
N ASN A 86 -0.95 -12.69 -8.59
CA ASN A 86 0.29 -11.97 -8.88
C ASN A 86 0.15 -10.45 -8.67
N ILE A 87 -0.96 -9.85 -9.11
CA ILE A 87 -1.24 -8.42 -8.88
C ILE A 87 -1.31 -8.13 -7.37
N ARG A 88 -2.01 -8.96 -6.60
CA ARG A 88 -2.14 -8.80 -5.14
C ARG A 88 -0.81 -9.00 -4.40
N ILE A 89 0.03 -9.92 -4.86
CA ILE A 89 1.40 -10.12 -4.32
C ILE A 89 2.28 -8.91 -4.61
N VAL A 90 2.25 -8.37 -5.82
CA VAL A 90 3.02 -7.16 -6.18
C VAL A 90 2.58 -5.97 -5.33
N LYS A 91 1.26 -5.78 -5.14
CA LYS A 91 0.73 -4.75 -4.22
C LYS A 91 1.21 -4.97 -2.78
N LEU A 92 1.23 -6.20 -2.30
CA LEU A 92 1.72 -6.54 -0.96
C LEU A 92 3.21 -6.18 -0.79
N ILE A 93 4.06 -6.54 -1.75
CA ILE A 93 5.49 -6.19 -1.74
C ILE A 93 5.65 -4.66 -1.74
N PHE A 94 4.88 -3.95 -2.57
CA PHE A 94 4.89 -2.49 -2.61
C PHE A 94 4.51 -1.87 -1.27
N TYR A 95 3.44 -2.36 -0.62
CA TYR A 95 3.03 -1.89 0.71
C TYR A 95 4.08 -2.19 1.79
N LEU A 96 4.73 -3.36 1.73
CA LEU A 96 5.79 -3.73 2.67
C LEU A 96 7.01 -2.79 2.53
N LEU A 97 7.45 -2.53 1.30
CA LEU A 97 8.55 -1.59 1.04
C LEU A 97 8.17 -0.17 1.48
N GLY A 98 6.94 0.26 1.19
CA GLY A 98 6.40 1.55 1.65
C GLY A 98 6.42 1.65 3.18
N PHE A 99 6.00 0.61 3.89
CA PHE A 99 6.02 0.55 5.35
C PHE A 99 7.43 0.72 5.93
N VAL A 100 8.42 0.00 5.38
CA VAL A 100 9.83 0.15 5.79
C VAL A 100 10.34 1.56 5.51
N TYR A 101 10.02 2.13 4.34
CA TYR A 101 10.39 3.51 3.99
C TYR A 101 9.77 4.54 4.97
N PHE A 102 8.51 4.36 5.36
CA PHE A 102 7.85 5.24 6.33
C PHE A 102 8.53 5.18 7.71
N ILE A 103 8.88 3.98 8.19
CA ILE A 103 9.62 3.82 9.44
C ILE A 103 10.98 4.53 9.36
N TYR A 104 11.74 4.29 8.29
CA TYR A 104 13.04 4.93 8.09
C TYR A 104 12.94 6.47 8.13
N ARG A 105 11.95 7.04 7.43
CA ARG A 105 11.70 8.49 7.45
C ARG A 105 11.29 8.99 8.83
N LEU A 106 10.47 8.23 9.56
CA LEU A 106 10.05 8.59 10.92
C LEU A 106 11.25 8.63 11.88
N ILE A 107 12.15 7.65 11.78
CA ILE A 107 13.37 7.61 12.61
C ILE A 107 14.27 8.81 12.30
N ILE A 108 14.53 9.12 11.02
CA ILE A 108 15.37 10.26 10.66
C ILE A 108 14.79 11.57 11.19
N THR A 109 13.51 11.83 10.95
CA THR A 109 12.87 13.05 11.43
C THR A 109 12.87 13.12 12.97
N LEU A 110 12.74 11.99 13.65
CA LEU A 110 12.85 11.94 15.11
C LEU A 110 14.28 12.26 15.57
N VAL A 111 15.30 11.71 14.92
CA VAL A 111 16.72 11.97 15.24
C VAL A 111 17.07 13.42 14.98
N GLU A 112 16.67 13.97 13.83
CA GLU A 112 16.85 15.40 13.49
C GLU A 112 16.19 16.30 14.55
N TYR A 113 14.97 15.97 14.98
CA TYR A 113 14.27 16.70 16.03
C TYR A 113 15.03 16.66 17.38
N PHE A 114 15.61 15.52 17.74
CA PHE A 114 16.40 15.41 18.97
C PHE A 114 17.73 16.16 18.90
N ASP A 115 18.41 16.15 17.75
CA ASP A 115 19.67 16.87 17.53
C ASP A 115 19.45 18.39 17.62
N GLU A 116 18.31 18.88 17.11
CA GLU A 116 17.91 20.29 17.23
C GLU A 116 17.46 20.66 18.66
N ALA A 117 16.75 19.77 19.35
CA ALA A 117 16.29 20.00 20.72
C ALA A 117 17.40 19.94 21.78
N TYR A 118 18.45 19.15 21.53
CA TYR A 118 19.59 18.96 22.43
C TYR A 118 20.89 19.12 21.66
N PRO A 119 21.28 20.36 21.33
CA PRO A 119 22.53 20.60 20.63
C PRO A 119 23.70 20.04 21.44
N PRO A 120 24.74 19.52 20.77
CA PRO A 120 25.88 18.92 21.45
C PRO A 120 26.50 19.92 22.43
N ILE A 121 26.81 19.45 23.64
CA ILE A 121 27.45 20.24 24.69
C ILE A 121 28.77 20.78 24.11
N GLN A 122 28.85 22.09 23.88
CA GLN A 122 30.09 22.74 23.45
C GLN A 122 31.17 22.49 24.49
N LYS A 123 32.25 21.83 24.06
CA LYS A 123 33.36 21.50 24.93
C LYS A 123 34.22 22.75 25.12
N PRO A 124 34.48 23.20 26.36
CA PRO A 124 35.16 24.47 26.61
C PRO A 124 36.56 24.59 25.99
N TRP A 125 37.23 23.47 25.72
CA TRP A 125 38.59 23.42 25.19
C TRP A 125 38.69 23.47 23.65
N GLU A 126 37.58 23.56 22.92
CA GLU A 126 37.58 23.69 21.44
C GLU A 126 37.78 25.13 20.96
N HIS A 127 37.80 26.11 21.87
CA HIS A 127 38.07 27.52 21.57
C HIS A 127 39.54 27.92 21.78
N GLU A 128 40.36 26.99 22.26
CA GLU A 128 41.73 27.25 22.74
C GLU A 128 42.84 26.73 21.79
N ALA A 129 42.48 26.27 20.58
CA ALA A 129 43.43 25.74 19.58
C ALA A 129 43.51 26.62 18.32
#